data_AF-A0A0L0EMJ5-F1
#
_entry.id   AF-A0A0L0EMJ5-F1
#
_cell.length_a   1.000
_cell.length_b   1.000
_cell.length_c   1.000
_cell.angle_alpha   90.00
_cell.angle_beta   90.00
_cell.angle_gamma   90.00
#
_symmetry.space_group_name_H-M   'P 1'
#
loop_
_entity.id
_entity.type
_entity.pdbx_description
1 polymer ?
#
loop_
_entity_poly.entity_id
_entity_poly.type
_entity_poly.pdbx_seq_one_letter_code
_entity_poly.pdbx_strand_id
1 'polypeptide(L)'
;MTADQLNSFLKTKQNELSQRIAAIEADFRKGRSANFAEQNTERENDDVLDEIHQEAKQELVMVNQAILRIEQGAYGLCQHCEEQINPERLNALPYTTTCIKCAK
;
A
#
# COMPACT_ATOMS: atom_id res chain seq x y z
N MET A 1 -11.73 4.86 17.50
CA MET A 1 -10.76 3.75 17.54
C MET A 1 -9.63 4.15 18.46
N THR A 2 -9.17 3.24 19.33
CA THR A 2 -7.94 3.44 20.10
C THR A 2 -6.71 3.22 19.21
N ALA A 3 -5.53 3.69 19.65
CA ALA A 3 -4.27 3.46 18.92
C ALA A 3 -3.99 1.96 18.72
N ASP A 4 -4.37 1.13 19.69
CA ASP A 4 -4.24 -0.33 19.61
C ASP A 4 -5.14 -0.96 18.53
N GLN A 5 -6.42 -0.56 18.48
CA GLN A 5 -7.36 -0.98 17.44
C GLN A 5 -6.90 -0.58 16.04
N LEU A 6 -6.35 0.62 15.92
CA LEU A 6 -5.81 1.14 14.67
C LEU A 6 -4.57 0.36 14.21
N ASN A 7 -3.63 0.09 15.12
CA ASN A 7 -2.42 -0.68 14.79
C ASN A 7 -2.78 -2.11 14.36
N SER A 8 -3.74 -2.75 15.05
CA SER A 8 -4.26 -4.06 14.65
C SER A 8 -4.85 -4.05 13.23
N PHE A 9 -5.71 -3.05 12.93
CA PHE A 9 -6.27 -2.87 11.59
C PHE A 9 -5.19 -2.69 10.51
N LEU A 10 -4.20 -1.83 10.77
CA LEU A 10 -3.10 -1.58 9.84
C LEU A 10 -2.23 -2.82 9.62
N LYS A 11 -1.97 -3.62 10.66
CA LYS A 11 -1.24 -4.89 10.53
C LYS A 11 -2.00 -5.91 9.70
N THR A 12 -3.33 -6.00 9.86
CA THR A 12 -4.16 -6.84 8.98
C THR A 12 -4.03 -6.40 7.53
N LYS A 13 -4.12 -5.09 7.26
CA LYS A 13 -3.95 -4.57 5.90
C LYS A 13 -2.54 -4.76 5.34
N GLN A 14 -1.50 -4.58 6.16
CA GLN A 14 -0.11 -4.86 5.80
C GLN A 14 0.06 -6.31 5.33
N ASN A 15 -0.52 -7.27 6.05
CA ASN A 15 -0.43 -8.68 5.69
C ASN A 15 -1.19 -8.98 4.39
N GLU A 16 -2.41 -8.47 4.25
CA GLU A 16 -3.22 -8.60 3.03
C GLU A 16 -2.46 -8.10 1.78
N LEU A 17 -1.89 -6.90 1.86
CA LEU A 17 -1.11 -6.31 0.77
C LEU A 17 0.17 -7.09 0.49
N SER A 18 0.89 -7.51 1.53
CA SER A 18 2.11 -8.32 1.39
C SER A 18 1.82 -9.66 0.71
N GLN A 19 0.72 -10.32 1.07
CA GLN A 19 0.29 -11.57 0.44
C GLN A 19 -0.10 -11.36 -1.03
N ARG A 20 -0.83 -10.29 -1.33
CA ARG A 20 -1.21 -9.94 -2.70
C ARG A 20 0.01 -9.68 -3.58
N ILE A 21 0.97 -8.90 -3.09
CA ILE A 21 2.25 -8.63 -3.77
C ILE A 21 3.00 -9.94 -4.02
N ALA A 22 3.15 -10.77 -2.99
CA ALA A 22 3.88 -12.04 -3.09
C ALA A 22 3.22 -13.01 -4.10
N ALA A 23 1.88 -13.03 -4.16
CA ALA A 23 1.14 -13.84 -5.12
C ALA A 23 1.38 -13.37 -6.57
N ILE A 24 1.33 -12.05 -6.81
CA ILE A 24 1.61 -11.46 -8.12
C ILE A 24 3.07 -11.76 -8.54
N GLU A 25 4.04 -11.53 -7.64
CA GLU A 25 5.46 -11.82 -7.90
C GLU A 25 5.74 -13.33 -8.13
N ALA A 26 4.94 -14.22 -7.52
CA ALA A 26 5.03 -15.65 -7.77
C ALA A 26 4.48 -16.03 -9.15
N ASP A 27 3.40 -15.38 -9.59
CA ASP A 27 2.79 -15.58 -10.91
C ASP A 27 3.74 -15.14 -12.03
N PHE A 28 4.31 -13.93 -11.93
CA PHE A 28 5.34 -13.44 -12.85
C PHE A 28 6.54 -14.40 -12.97
N ARG A 29 7.00 -14.98 -11.86
CA ARG A 29 8.10 -15.96 -11.86
C ARG A 29 7.73 -17.24 -12.61
N LYS A 30 6.50 -17.72 -12.47
CA LYS A 30 6.02 -18.91 -13.19
C LYS A 30 5.82 -18.62 -14.69
N GLY A 31 5.18 -17.50 -15.04
CA GLY A 31 4.99 -17.07 -16.43
C GLY A 31 6.29 -16.90 -17.19
N ARG A 32 7.29 -16.19 -16.62
CA ARG A 32 8.62 -16.02 -17.24
C ARG A 32 9.40 -17.33 -17.39
N SER A 33 9.15 -18.33 -16.55
CA SER A 33 9.82 -19.63 -16.65
C SER A 33 9.20 -20.56 -17.71
N ALA A 34 7.90 -20.41 -18.00
CA ALA A 34 7.20 -21.19 -19.02
C ALA A 34 7.33 -20.57 -20.43
N ASN A 35 7.52 -19.26 -20.52
CA ASN A 35 7.39 -18.51 -21.77
C ASN A 35 8.72 -18.25 -22.53
N PHE A 36 9.66 -19.20 -22.53
CA PHE A 36 10.79 -19.15 -23.48
C PHE A 36 10.38 -19.53 -24.93
N ALA A 37 9.09 -19.85 -25.18
CA ALA A 37 8.62 -20.42 -26.45
C ALA A 37 7.43 -19.71 -27.15
N GLU A 38 6.61 -18.87 -26.50
CA GLU A 38 5.37 -18.30 -27.10
C GLU A 38 5.20 -16.79 -26.82
N GLN A 39 5.99 -15.95 -27.51
CA GLN A 39 6.17 -14.54 -27.14
C GLN A 39 5.17 -13.51 -27.72
N ASN A 40 4.03 -13.90 -28.31
CA ASN A 40 3.26 -12.98 -29.17
C ASN A 40 1.93 -12.42 -28.62
N THR A 41 1.47 -12.79 -27.42
CA THR A 41 0.17 -12.29 -26.88
C THR A 41 0.19 -11.91 -25.39
N GLU A 42 1.29 -12.14 -24.67
CA GLU A 42 1.35 -11.98 -23.21
C GLU A 42 1.77 -10.58 -22.71
N ARG A 43 2.25 -9.68 -23.59
CA ARG A 43 2.84 -8.40 -23.16
C ARG A 43 1.83 -7.46 -22.48
N GLU A 44 0.62 -7.32 -23.03
CA GLU A 44 -0.39 -6.41 -22.47
C GLU A 44 -0.92 -6.86 -21.09
N ASN A 45 -0.85 -8.16 -20.77
CA ASN A 45 -1.24 -8.66 -19.46
C ASN A 45 -0.16 -8.41 -18.39
N ASP A 46 1.12 -8.46 -18.79
CA ASP A 46 2.29 -8.20 -17.92
C ASP A 46 2.27 -6.73 -17.42
N ASP A 47 1.94 -5.78 -18.31
CA ASP A 47 1.87 -4.34 -17.99
C ASP A 47 0.78 -4.02 -16.95
N VAL A 48 -0.42 -4.60 -17.11
CA VAL A 48 -1.54 -4.41 -16.16
C VAL A 48 -1.22 -5.01 -14.78
N LEU A 49 -0.58 -6.19 -14.76
CA LEU A 49 -0.17 -6.82 -13.52
C LEU A 49 0.96 -6.06 -12.81
N ASP A 50 1.87 -5.42 -13.57
CA ASP A 50 2.92 -4.58 -12.98
C ASP A 50 2.32 -3.33 -12.35
N GLU A 51 1.37 -2.67 -13.01
CA GLU A 51 0.69 -1.49 -12.45
C GLU A 51 0.01 -1.83 -11.11
N ILE A 52 -0.79 -2.90 -11.07
CA ILE A 52 -1.44 -3.38 -9.83
C ILE A 52 -0.41 -3.70 -8.73
N HIS A 53 0.74 -4.25 -9.13
CA HIS A 53 1.82 -4.58 -8.22
C HIS A 53 2.52 -3.33 -7.66
N GLN A 54 2.78 -2.32 -8.49
CA GLN A 54 3.33 -1.04 -8.04
C GLN A 54 2.37 -0.32 -7.10
N GLU A 55 1.07 -0.28 -7.44
CA GLU A 55 0.04 0.32 -6.60
C GLU A 55 -0.03 -0.36 -5.23
N ALA A 56 -0.06 -1.70 -5.19
CA ALA A 56 -0.07 -2.45 -3.94
C ALA A 56 1.19 -2.19 -3.10
N LYS A 57 2.37 -2.07 -3.74
CA LYS A 57 3.62 -1.72 -3.07
C LYS A 57 3.58 -0.32 -2.47
N GLN A 58 3.07 0.65 -3.21
CA GLN A 58 2.90 2.02 -2.71
C GLN A 58 1.94 2.07 -1.53
N GLU A 59 0.83 1.35 -1.59
CA GLU A 59 -0.11 1.25 -0.47
C GLU A 59 0.52 0.59 0.76
N LEU A 60 1.29 -0.49 0.57
CA LEU A 60 2.02 -1.14 1.66
C LEU A 60 3.01 -0.19 2.33
N VAL A 61 3.70 0.65 1.57
CA VAL A 61 4.59 1.69 2.11
C VAL A 61 3.82 2.69 2.96
N MET A 62 2.65 3.15 2.50
CA MET A 62 1.79 4.05 3.27
C MET A 62 1.32 3.43 4.60
N VAL A 63 0.90 2.17 4.56
CA VAL A 63 0.50 1.42 5.77
C VAL A 63 1.66 1.29 6.75
N ASN A 64 2.86 0.94 6.28
CA ASN A 64 4.05 0.83 7.12
C ASN A 64 4.42 2.17 7.77
N GLN A 65 4.35 3.26 7.01
CA GLN A 65 4.58 4.60 7.55
C GLN A 65 3.52 4.99 8.59
N ALA A 66 2.25 4.66 8.38
CA ALA A 66 1.20 4.92 9.34
C ALA A 66 1.45 4.17 10.67
N ILE A 67 1.86 2.90 10.62
CA ILE A 67 2.24 2.11 11.80
C ILE A 67 3.39 2.81 12.55
N LEU A 68 4.47 3.16 11.83
CA LEU A 68 5.63 3.82 12.42
C LEU A 68 5.24 5.15 13.10
N ARG A 69 4.36 5.93 12.48
CA ARG A 69 3.89 7.20 13.05
C ARG A 69 3.06 7.01 14.30
N ILE A 70 2.25 5.94 14.38
CA ILE A 70 1.53 5.59 15.62
C ILE A 70 2.51 5.25 16.73
N GLU A 71 3.54 4.46 16.43
CA GLU A 71 4.59 4.10 17.40
C GLU A 71 5.40 5.32 17.88
N GLN A 72 5.64 6.28 16.98
CA GLN A 72 6.32 7.54 17.30
C GLN A 72 5.41 8.59 17.96
N GLY A 73 4.10 8.34 18.08
CA GLY A 73 3.13 9.34 18.57
C GLY A 73 2.88 10.51 17.61
N ALA A 74 3.31 10.40 16.35
CA ALA A 74 3.14 11.40 15.29
C ALA A 74 1.92 11.10 14.37
N TYR A 75 1.02 10.22 14.81
CA TYR A 75 -0.20 9.89 14.08
C TYR A 75 -1.13 11.10 13.98
N GLY A 76 -1.68 11.32 12.78
CA GLY A 76 -2.53 12.48 12.49
C GLY A 76 -1.78 13.76 12.14
N LEU A 77 -0.47 13.72 11.90
CA LEU A 77 0.31 14.83 11.34
C LEU A 77 0.69 14.55 9.89
N CYS A 78 0.50 15.55 9.03
CA CYS A 78 0.85 15.47 7.61
C CYS A 78 2.37 15.38 7.41
N GLN A 79 2.83 14.48 6.54
CA GLN A 79 4.26 14.33 6.22
C GLN A 79 4.85 15.52 5.46
N HIS A 80 4.03 16.26 4.69
CA HIS A 80 4.50 17.37 3.86
C HIS A 80 4.46 18.73 4.54
N CYS A 81 3.36 19.07 5.22
CA CYS A 81 3.18 20.39 5.85
C CYS A 81 3.18 20.35 7.37
N GLU A 82 3.32 19.18 7.99
CA GLU A 82 3.33 18.98 9.45
C GLU A 82 2.05 19.47 10.16
N GLU A 83 1.01 19.84 9.40
CA GLU A 83 -0.31 20.20 9.93
C GLU A 83 -1.09 18.95 10.37
N GLN A 84 -2.06 19.15 11.27
CA GLN A 84 -2.99 18.10 11.66
C GLN A 84 -3.85 17.64 10.47
N ILE A 85 -3.92 16.32 10.27
CA ILE A 85 -4.80 15.68 9.30
C ILE A 85 -6.22 15.72 9.84
N ASN A 86 -7.18 16.13 9.01
CA ASN A 86 -8.59 16.18 9.39
C ASN A 86 -9.04 14.79 9.91
N PRO A 87 -9.66 14.70 11.11
CA PRO A 87 -10.12 13.43 11.67
C PRO A 87 -11.14 12.69 10.78
N GLU A 88 -11.95 13.40 9.99
CA GLU A 88 -12.85 12.76 9.02
C GLU A 88 -12.08 11.98 7.95
N ARG A 89 -10.92 12.50 7.54
CA ARG A 89 -10.03 11.83 6.59
C ARG A 89 -9.35 10.63 7.22
N LEU A 90 -8.93 10.72 8.49
CA LEU A 90 -8.36 9.59 9.23
C LEU A 90 -9.41 8.49 9.51
N ASN A 91 -10.68 8.86 9.66
CA ASN A 91 -11.78 7.90 9.77
C ASN A 91 -12.05 7.18 8.44
N ALA A 92 -11.94 7.88 7.31
CA ALA A 92 -12.13 7.29 5.99
C ALA A 92 -10.91 6.47 5.51
N LEU A 93 -9.70 7.01 5.72
CA LEU A 93 -8.41 6.46 5.30
C LEU A 93 -7.41 6.52 6.47
N PRO A 94 -7.46 5.56 7.41
CA PRO A 94 -6.64 5.55 8.62
C PRO A 94 -5.13 5.42 8.37
N TYR A 95 -4.72 4.96 7.20
CA TYR A 95 -3.31 4.85 6.80
C TYR A 95 -2.80 6.07 6.03
N THR A 96 -3.60 7.14 5.90
CA THR A 96 -3.16 8.35 5.19
C THR A 96 -2.09 9.10 6.00
N THR A 97 -0.97 9.40 5.36
CA THR A 97 0.13 10.18 5.94
C THR A 97 0.12 11.65 5.47
N THR A 98 -0.82 12.02 4.60
CA THR A 98 -0.91 13.35 3.98
C THR A 98 -2.28 13.98 4.21
N CYS A 99 -2.29 15.30 4.39
CA CYS A 99 -3.54 16.06 4.51
C CYS A 99 -4.21 16.23 3.14
N ILE A 100 -5.48 16.62 3.13
CA ILE A 100 -6.23 16.86 1.90
C ILE A 100 -5.62 17.96 1.00
N LYS A 101 -4.87 18.89 1.58
CA LYS A 101 -4.16 19.94 0.83
C LYS A 101 -2.95 19.38 0.08
N CYS A 102 -2.23 18.42 0.68
CA CYS A 102 -1.00 17.84 0.12
C CYS A 102 -1.25 16.59 -0.73
N ALA A 103 -2.43 15.99 -0.63
CA ALA A 103 -2.84 14.85 -1.46
C ALA A 103 -3.56 15.27 -2.75
N LYS A 104 -3.54 16.56 -3.08
CA LYS A 104 -4.10 17.13 -4.31
C LYS A 104 -3.01 17.36 -5.33
#